data_AF-T0WTV7-F1
#
_entry.id   AF-T0WTV7-F1
#
_cell.length_a   1.000
_cell.length_b   1.000
_cell.length_c   1.000
_cell.angle_alpha   90.00
_cell.angle_beta   90.00
_cell.angle_gamma   90.00
#
_symmetry.space_group_name_H-M   'P 1'
#
loop_
_entity.id
_entity.type
_entity.pdbx_description
1 polymer ?
#
loop_
_entity_poly.entity_id
_entity_poly.type
_entity_poly.pdbx_seq_one_letter_code
_entity_poly.pdbx_strand_id
1 'polypeptide(L)'
;MTGIKPNFADIARRYNCDYRTVKRYYDLGKEKTLEEASKRRVPPSLIENYKSIIEDKLKLGCSVRSIYYFIQLKGYQGSYTTVKRYARLIRESCKHKATIRIETTPGLSAQVDWKENLKL
;
A
#
# COMPACT_ATOMS: atom_id res chain seq x y z
N MET A 1 34.33 -3.45 26.77
CA MET A 1 34.88 -2.85 25.55
C MET A 1 35.06 -1.37 25.79
N THR A 2 36.29 -0.88 25.66
CA THR A 2 36.71 0.49 26.03
C THR A 2 35.78 1.55 25.45
N GLY A 3 35.17 2.36 26.30
CA GLY A 3 34.25 3.46 25.94
C GLY A 3 34.92 4.65 25.24
N ILE A 4 35.96 4.40 24.45
CA ILE A 4 36.73 5.42 23.74
C ILE A 4 36.00 5.75 22.44
N LYS A 5 35.69 7.03 22.26
CA LYS A 5 35.06 7.54 21.05
C LYS A 5 36.02 7.38 19.86
N PRO A 6 35.61 6.72 18.77
CA PRO A 6 36.47 6.53 17.60
C PRO A 6 36.73 7.85 16.87
N ASN A 7 37.88 7.95 16.19
CA ASN A 7 38.18 9.08 15.32
C ASN A 7 37.37 8.98 14.02
N PHE A 8 36.35 9.84 13.87
CA PHE A 8 35.49 9.83 12.71
C PHE A 8 36.20 10.25 11.41
N ALA A 9 37.24 11.07 11.47
CA ALA A 9 37.98 11.53 10.30
C ALA A 9 38.86 10.43 9.69
N ASP A 10 39.46 9.58 10.53
CA ASP A 10 40.25 8.43 10.06
C ASP A 10 39.34 7.38 9.39
N ILE A 11 38.18 7.12 9.99
CA ILE A 11 37.18 6.19 9.45
C ILE A 11 36.65 6.73 8.11
N ALA A 12 36.30 8.01 8.05
CA ALA A 12 35.87 8.70 6.83
C ALA A 12 36.87 8.56 5.67
N ARG A 13 38.17 8.71 5.94
CA ARG A 13 39.23 8.51 4.94
C ARG A 13 39.29 7.07 4.42
N ARG A 14 39.12 6.06 5.29
CA ARG A 14 39.11 4.64 4.89
C ARG A 14 37.92 4.28 4.01
N TYR A 15 36.75 4.85 4.30
CA TYR A 15 35.51 4.56 3.58
C TYR A 15 35.18 5.60 2.49
N ASN A 16 36.10 6.53 2.21
CA ASN A 16 35.93 7.60 1.23
C ASN A 16 34.57 8.34 1.38
N CYS A 17 34.22 8.74 2.60
CA CYS A 17 32.95 9.41 2.91
C CYS A 17 33.14 10.61 3.85
N ASP A 18 32.15 11.49 3.97
CA ASP A 18 32.21 12.64 4.90
C ASP A 18 32.18 12.14 6.36
N TYR A 19 33.05 12.69 7.22
CA TYR A 19 33.10 12.38 8.66
C TYR A 19 31.76 12.62 9.37
N ARG A 20 30.93 13.55 8.88
CA ARG A 20 29.57 13.80 9.36
C ARG A 20 28.66 12.60 9.15
N THR A 21 28.86 11.86 8.07
CA THR A 21 28.13 10.62 7.78
C THR A 21 28.51 9.55 8.80
N VAL A 22 29.82 9.33 9.02
CA VAL A 22 30.32 8.39 10.03
C VAL A 22 29.79 8.74 11.42
N LYS A 23 29.88 10.02 11.81
CA LYS A 23 29.37 10.50 13.09
C LYS A 23 27.85 10.27 13.22
N ARG A 24 27.08 10.61 12.19
CA ARG A 24 25.62 10.42 12.16
C ARG A 24 25.26 8.94 12.37
N TYR A 25 25.90 8.03 11.66
CA TYR A 25 25.63 6.60 11.80
C TYR A 25 26.16 6.01 13.11
N TYR A 26 27.26 6.51 13.65
CA TYR A 26 27.76 6.13 14.98
C TYR A 26 26.79 6.55 16.09
N ASP A 27 26.27 7.79 16.02
CA ASP A 27 25.30 8.30 17.00
C ASP A 27 23.95 7.56 16.85
N LEU A 28 23.47 7.34 15.62
CA LEU A 28 22.24 6.57 15.35
C LEU A 28 22.36 5.11 15.77
N GLY A 29 23.51 4.47 15.55
CA GLY A 29 23.74 3.06 15.88
C GLY A 29 23.79 2.76 17.38
N LYS A 30 23.89 3.78 18.23
CA LYS A 30 23.74 3.62 19.69
C LYS A 30 22.28 3.44 20.12
N GLU A 31 21.36 4.05 19.38
CA GLU A 31 19.93 4.11 19.74
C GLU A 31 19.08 3.17 18.87
N LYS A 32 19.49 2.96 17.62
CA LYS A 32 18.68 2.32 16.57
C LYS A 32 19.47 1.29 15.80
N THR A 33 18.76 0.31 15.26
CA THR A 33 19.35 -0.62 14.30
C THR A 33 19.73 0.09 13.01
N LEU A 34 20.73 -0.44 12.29
CA LEU A 34 21.22 0.15 11.04
C LEU A 34 20.12 0.27 9.97
N GLU A 35 19.15 -0.65 9.98
CA GLU A 35 17.96 -0.62 9.12
C GLU A 35 17.04 0.57 9.43
N GLU A 36 16.84 0.90 10.70
CA GLU A 36 16.02 2.04 11.09
C GLU A 36 16.71 3.38 10.82
N ALA A 37 18.04 3.42 10.98
CA ALA A 37 18.86 4.60 10.70
C ALA A 37 18.92 4.94 9.20
N SER A 38 18.87 3.93 8.34
CA SER A 38 18.90 4.08 6.87
C SER A 38 17.53 4.33 6.24
N LYS A 39 16.43 3.98 6.93
CA LYS A 39 15.07 4.27 6.45
C LYS A 39 14.83 5.78 6.32
N ARG A 40 14.49 6.21 5.10
CA ARG A 40 14.00 7.56 4.83
C ARG A 40 12.69 7.75 5.60
N ARG A 41 12.62 8.80 6.44
CA ARG A 41 11.35 9.23 7.03
C ARG A 41 10.45 9.74 5.91
N VAL A 42 9.47 8.92 5.53
CA VAL A 42 8.40 9.34 4.62
C VAL A 42 7.26 9.84 5.49
N PRO A 43 6.82 11.10 5.37
CA PRO A 43 5.68 11.59 6.13
C PRO A 43 4.44 10.75 5.79
N PRO A 44 3.54 10.52 6.76
CA PRO A 44 2.30 9.80 6.49
C PRO A 44 1.54 10.53 5.38
N SER A 45 1.14 9.78 4.36
CA SER A 45 0.39 10.36 3.25
C SER A 45 -0.96 10.90 3.74
N LEU A 46 -1.41 12.05 3.23
CA LEU A 46 -2.71 12.66 3.57
C LEU A 46 -3.91 11.70 3.45
N ILE A 47 -3.79 10.65 2.63
CA ILE A 47 -4.82 9.64 2.42
C ILE A 47 -4.96 8.66 3.60
N GLU A 48 -3.96 8.56 4.48
CA GLU A 48 -3.92 7.58 5.58
C GLU A 48 -5.15 7.73 6.49
N ASN A 49 -5.50 8.97 6.83
CA ASN A 49 -6.65 9.30 7.68
C ASN A 49 -8.01 8.94 7.04
N TYR A 50 -8.06 8.74 5.73
CA TYR A 50 -9.29 8.48 4.97
C TYR A 50 -9.37 7.06 4.42
N LYS A 51 -8.38 6.20 4.66
CA LYS A 51 -8.33 4.83 4.11
C LYS A 51 -9.55 3.99 4.48
N SER A 52 -9.93 3.98 5.76
CA SER A 52 -11.10 3.23 6.25
C SER A 52 -12.38 3.67 5.53
N ILE A 53 -12.59 4.98 5.42
CA ILE A 53 -13.76 5.56 4.75
C ILE A 53 -13.78 5.16 3.27
N ILE A 54 -12.63 5.21 2.60
CA ILE A 54 -12.52 4.85 1.18
C ILE A 54 -12.83 3.37 0.97
N GLU A 55 -12.32 2.48 1.84
CA GLU A 55 -12.58 1.05 1.79
C GLU A 55 -14.06 0.70 2.00
N ASP A 56 -14.69 1.29 3.01
CA ASP A 56 -16.10 1.05 3.31
C ASP A 56 -16.99 1.49 2.15
N LYS A 57 -16.71 2.66 1.56
CA LYS A 57 -17.45 3.15 0.39
C LYS A 57 -17.16 2.32 -0.88
N LEU A 58 -15.94 1.82 -1.04
CA LEU A 58 -15.61 0.92 -2.16
C LEU A 58 -16.36 -0.42 -2.05
N LYS A 59 -16.48 -0.99 -0.84
CA LYS A 59 -17.27 -2.21 -0.59
C LYS A 59 -18.75 -2.01 -0.93
N LEU A 60 -19.29 -0.81 -0.70
CA LEU A 60 -20.65 -0.44 -1.10
C LEU A 60 -20.81 -0.21 -2.62
N GLY A 61 -19.76 -0.40 -3.43
CA GLY A 61 -19.83 -0.22 -4.88
C GLY A 61 -19.86 1.23 -5.36
N CYS A 62 -19.54 2.19 -4.48
CA CYS A 62 -19.52 3.61 -4.86
C CYS A 62 -18.44 3.91 -5.90
N SER A 63 -18.72 4.89 -6.76
CA SER A 63 -17.74 5.39 -7.73
C SER A 63 -16.56 6.07 -7.01
N VAL A 64 -15.35 5.96 -7.55
CA VAL A 64 -14.16 6.60 -6.96
C VAL A 64 -14.32 8.12 -6.91
N ARG A 65 -15.03 8.70 -7.88
CA ARG A 65 -15.29 10.14 -7.97
C ARG A 65 -16.23 10.61 -6.86
N SER A 66 -17.30 9.87 -6.57
CA SER A 66 -18.20 10.20 -5.46
C SER A 66 -17.51 10.04 -4.10
N ILE A 67 -16.65 9.04 -3.95
CA ILE A 67 -15.81 8.87 -2.74
C ILE A 67 -14.88 10.07 -2.56
N TYR A 68 -14.24 10.53 -3.62
CA TYR A 68 -13.37 11.70 -3.57
C TYR A 68 -14.12 12.96 -3.13
N TYR A 69 -15.29 13.28 -3.71
CA TYR A 69 -16.08 14.43 -3.28
C TYR A 69 -16.54 14.30 -1.81
N PHE A 70 -16.89 13.09 -1.38
CA PHE A 70 -17.28 12.84 0.00
C PHE A 70 -16.14 13.13 0.99
N ILE A 71 -14.93 12.66 0.72
CA ILE A 71 -13.78 12.93 1.60
C ILE A 71 -13.32 14.39 1.51
N GLN A 72 -13.51 15.04 0.35
CA GLN A 72 -13.21 16.46 0.19
C GLN A 72 -14.10 17.32 1.10
N LEU A 73 -15.39 16.99 1.21
CA LEU A 73 -16.32 17.60 2.18
C LEU A 73 -15.92 17.33 3.64
N LYS A 74 -15.22 16.21 3.91
CA LYS A 74 -14.65 15.86 5.22
C LYS A 74 -13.27 16.48 5.46
N GLY A 75 -12.82 17.40 4.61
CA GLY A 75 -11.56 18.15 4.78
C GLY A 75 -10.35 17.54 4.09
N TYR A 76 -10.51 16.59 3.16
CA TYR A 76 -9.40 16.04 2.40
C TYR A 76 -8.78 17.08 1.46
N GLN A 77 -7.49 17.38 1.67
CA GLN A 77 -6.71 18.35 0.89
C GLN A 77 -5.89 17.70 -0.23
N GLY A 78 -5.95 16.38 -0.39
CA GLY A 78 -5.17 15.65 -1.39
C GLY A 78 -5.85 15.61 -2.76
N SER A 79 -5.15 15.04 -3.74
CA SER A 79 -5.64 14.96 -5.13
C SER A 79 -6.52 13.74 -5.39
N TYR A 80 -7.43 13.88 -6.35
CA TYR A 80 -8.22 12.76 -6.89
C TYR A 80 -7.35 11.60 -7.39
N THR A 81 -6.20 11.89 -8.01
CA THR A 81 -5.28 10.87 -8.55
C THR A 81 -4.73 9.96 -7.46
N THR A 82 -4.50 10.49 -6.26
CA THR A 82 -4.05 9.71 -5.10
C THR A 82 -5.13 8.73 -4.65
N VAL A 83 -6.38 9.21 -4.54
CA VAL A 83 -7.54 8.37 -4.20
C VAL A 83 -7.80 7.29 -5.25
N LYS A 84 -7.71 7.66 -6.53
CA LYS A 84 -7.85 6.73 -7.65
C LYS A 84 -6.77 5.64 -7.62
N ARG A 85 -5.53 6.00 -7.32
CA ARG A 85 -4.43 5.04 -7.17
C ARG A 85 -4.69 4.09 -6.01
N TYR A 86 -5.13 4.59 -4.87
CA TYR A 86 -5.46 3.76 -3.71
C TYR A 86 -6.61 2.79 -3.98
N ALA A 87 -7.72 3.29 -4.55
CA ALA A 87 -8.86 2.46 -4.91
C ALA A 87 -8.52 1.36 -5.93
N ARG A 88 -7.55 1.61 -6.82
CA ARG A 88 -7.05 0.61 -7.76
C ARG A 88 -6.34 -0.55 -7.05
N LEU A 89 -5.48 -0.25 -6.06
CA LEU A 89 -4.77 -1.27 -5.28
C LEU A 89 -5.75 -2.21 -4.56
N ILE A 90 -6.81 -1.65 -3.96
CA ILE A 90 -7.86 -2.45 -3.28
C ILE A 90 -8.61 -3.34 -4.28
N ARG A 91 -8.93 -2.82 -5.47
CA ARG A 91 -9.60 -3.63 -6.50
C ARG A 91 -8.73 -4.74 -7.03
N GLU A 92 -7.43 -4.50 -7.18
CA GLU A 92 -6.46 -5.52 -7.59
C GLU A 92 -6.32 -6.61 -6.53
N SER A 93 -6.32 -6.28 -5.24
CA SER A 93 -6.31 -7.29 -4.17
C SER A 93 -7.61 -8.08 -4.08
N CYS A 94 -8.76 -7.46 -4.38
CA CYS A 94 -10.06 -8.14 -4.38
C CYS A 94 -10.31 -9.04 -5.62
N LYS A 95 -9.47 -9.00 -6.66
CA LYS A 95 -9.67 -9.72 -7.94
C LYS A 95 -9.47 -11.24 -7.87
N HIS A 96 -9.73 -11.90 -6.74
CA HIS A 96 -9.62 -13.35 -6.61
C HIS A 96 -10.94 -13.98 -6.12
N LYS A 97 -11.82 -14.24 -7.08
CA LYS A 97 -12.63 -15.46 -7.08
C LYS A 97 -12.47 -16.08 -8.46
N ALA A 98 -11.48 -16.95 -8.61
CA ALA A 98 -11.44 -17.84 -9.75
C ALA A 98 -12.73 -18.66 -9.70
N THR A 99 -13.60 -18.50 -10.69
CA THR A 99 -14.70 -19.42 -10.90
C THR A 99 -14.07 -20.77 -11.20
N ILE A 100 -14.15 -21.71 -10.24
CA ILE A 100 -13.66 -23.07 -10.45
C ILE A 100 -14.57 -23.67 -11.51
N ARG A 101 -14.03 -23.87 -12.72
CA ARG A 101 -14.68 -24.68 -13.73
C ARG A 101 -14.52 -26.12 -13.31
N ILE A 102 -15.64 -26.77 -13.02
CA ILE A 102 -15.67 -28.20 -12.80
C ILE A 102 -15.92 -28.82 -14.17
N GLU A 103 -14.87 -29.37 -14.78
CA GLU A 103 -15.04 -30.17 -15.99
C GLU A 103 -15.49 -31.57 -15.59
N THR A 104 -16.76 -31.86 -15.83
CA THR A 104 -17.30 -33.22 -15.71
C THR A 104 -17.07 -33.95 -17.03
N THR A 105 -16.70 -35.22 -16.95
CA THR A 105 -16.60 -36.08 -18.13
C THR A 105 -17.94 -36.09 -18.88
N PRO A 106 -17.92 -35.96 -20.22
CA PRO A 106 -19.13 -35.90 -21.02
C PRO A 106 -19.98 -37.16 -20.79
N GLY A 107 -21.28 -36.96 -20.52
CA GLY A 107 -22.25 -38.04 -20.28
C GLY A 107 -22.60 -38.31 -18.80
N LEU A 108 -21.92 -37.71 -17.83
CA LEU A 108 -22.27 -37.80 -16.40
C LEU A 108 -23.29 -36.74 -15.93
N SER A 109 -23.39 -35.64 -16.66
CA SER A 109 -24.31 -34.55 -16.37
C SER A 109 -24.76 -33.88 -17.66
N ALA A 110 -26.05 -33.52 -17.73
CA ALA A 110 -26.64 -32.76 -18.82
C ALA A 110 -27.11 -31.39 -18.29
N GLN A 111 -26.88 -30.33 -19.05
CA GLN A 111 -27.38 -29.00 -18.74
C GLN A 111 -28.78 -28.84 -19.33
N VAL A 112 -29.79 -28.66 -18.48
CA VAL A 112 -31.18 -28.38 -18.90
C VAL A 112 -31.42 -26.89 -18.70
N ASP A 113 -31.61 -26.17 -19.80
CA ASP A 113 -31.94 -24.74 -19.79
C ASP A 113 -33.41 -24.56 -20.21
N TRP A 114 -34.13 -23.68 -19.54
CA TRP A 114 -35.56 -23.45 -19.77
C TRP A 114 -35.75 -22.10 -20.43
N LYS A 115 -36.21 -22.11 -21.69
CA LYS A 115 -36.58 -20.89 -22.41
C LYS A 115 -38.06 -20.57 -22.15
N GLU A 116 -38.33 -19.54 -21.37
CA GLU A 116 -39.69 -19.00 -21.25
C GLU A 116 -40.06 -18.22 -22.51
N ASN A 117 -41.16 -18.61 -23.15
CA ASN A 117 -41.78 -17.82 -24.21
C ASN A 117 -42.77 -16.84 -23.58
N LEU A 118 -42.29 -15.65 -23.24
CA LEU A 118 -43.16 -14.53 -22.87
C LEU A 118 -43.92 -14.07 -24.12
N LYS A 119 -45.24 -14.24 -24.13
CA LYS A 119 -46.16 -13.51 -25.02
C LYS A 119 -46.72 -12.33 -24.25
N LEU A 120 -46.59 -11.13 -24.83
CA LEU A 120 -47.28 -9.91 -24.41
C LEU A 120 -48.78 -10.01 -24.66
#